data_AF-A0A0H3L3B2-F1
#
_entry.id   AF-A0A0H3L3B2-F1
#
_cell.length_a   1.000
_cell.length_b   1.000
_cell.length_c   1.000
_cell.angle_alpha   90.00
_cell.angle_beta   90.00
_cell.angle_gamma   90.00
#
_symmetry.space_group_name_H-M   'P 1'
#
loop_
_entity.id
_entity.type
_entity.pdbx_description
1 polymer ?
#
loop_
_entity_poly.entity_id
_entity_poly.type
_entity_poly.pdbx_seq_one_letter_code
_entity_poly.pdbx_strand_id
1 'polypeptide(L)'
;MSDLKFATRLNSFASGAHLYWPDLQGKPSVLQMVARAGKVKGLTHLDLNYPQHLTSDSKTLRQAIEDAGLAVNGMQMRWDAPQFKIGAFTHPDPKIRREAIDLTKRGIDTGREFGSRLMTLWMGQDGFDYCFQVDYKKIWEDAVSAVREIADYAPDVDVSIEYKPNEPRAYSIFPNVTTCLLAVEEAGSPNLGITLDFAHVLFANEIPAWAAAMVARRSRLLGLDLNDGWGKRDDGLMAASVNPRATLEFLWQMQRDGYQGAYYFDTFPDASGLDPVREAETNIATVTRLLKLCDQLNDNPALAEAISRQDAVASQQIVNDIMLAR
;
A
#
# COMPACT_ATOMS: atom_id res chain seq x y z
N MET A 1 12.03 20.51 -4.59
CA MET A 1 11.26 19.26 -4.39
C MET A 1 10.60 19.41 -3.04
N SER A 2 9.30 19.16 -2.94
CA SER A 2 8.69 18.90 -1.62
C SER A 2 9.52 17.84 -0.89
N ASP A 3 9.57 17.89 0.44
CA ASP A 3 10.27 16.87 1.21
C ASP A 3 9.61 15.52 0.93
N LEU A 4 10.27 14.67 0.13
CA LEU A 4 9.79 13.34 -0.24
C LEU A 4 9.53 12.54 1.03
N LYS A 5 8.35 11.93 1.11
CA LYS A 5 7.98 11.08 2.24
C LYS A 5 8.23 9.62 1.86
N PHE A 6 9.15 8.99 2.57
CA PHE A 6 9.35 7.54 2.51
C PHE A 6 8.78 6.89 3.76
N ALA A 7 7.89 5.92 3.55
CA ALA A 7 7.27 5.12 4.59
C ALA A 7 7.64 3.63 4.40
N THR A 8 7.44 2.81 5.43
CA THR A 8 7.73 1.37 5.32
C THR A 8 6.89 0.55 6.28
N ARG A 9 6.66 -0.71 5.91
CA ARG A 9 5.99 -1.71 6.72
C ARG A 9 6.77 -1.99 8.00
N LEU A 10 6.22 -1.65 9.16
CA LEU A 10 6.93 -1.85 10.43
C LEU A 10 7.25 -3.34 10.71
N ASN A 11 6.41 -4.27 10.25
CA ASN A 11 6.66 -5.73 10.39
C ASN A 11 7.98 -6.18 9.76
N SER A 12 8.45 -5.50 8.72
CA SER A 12 9.70 -5.81 8.04
C SER A 12 10.90 -5.73 8.98
N PHE A 13 10.83 -4.88 10.01
CA PHE A 13 11.88 -4.71 11.01
C PHE A 13 11.97 -5.84 12.04
N ALA A 14 11.05 -6.81 11.99
CA ALA A 14 11.19 -8.08 12.69
C ALA A 14 12.23 -9.02 12.04
N SER A 15 12.52 -8.85 10.75
CA SER A 15 13.44 -9.73 10.02
C SER A 15 14.87 -9.66 10.55
N GLY A 16 15.55 -10.80 10.62
CA GLY A 16 16.95 -10.85 11.05
C GLY A 16 17.19 -10.29 12.46
N ALA A 17 16.23 -10.45 13.39
CA ALA A 17 16.30 -9.86 14.74
C ALA A 17 17.61 -10.17 15.48
N HIS A 18 18.18 -11.37 15.27
CA HIS A 18 19.46 -11.80 15.84
C HIS A 18 20.66 -10.92 15.44
N LEU A 19 20.58 -10.19 14.32
CA LEU A 19 21.62 -9.25 13.88
C LEU A 19 21.67 -7.98 14.74
N TYR A 20 20.59 -7.66 15.44
CA TYR A 20 20.43 -6.42 16.22
C TYR A 20 20.26 -6.68 17.72
N TRP A 21 19.65 -7.81 18.07
CA TRP A 21 19.44 -8.26 19.44
C TRP A 21 19.82 -9.74 19.56
N PRO A 22 21.12 -10.08 19.71
CA PRO A 22 21.60 -11.46 19.73
C PRO A 22 20.98 -12.32 20.84
N ASP A 23 20.66 -11.70 21.99
CA ASP A 23 20.11 -12.38 23.16
C ASP A 23 18.57 -12.45 23.15
N LEU A 24 17.91 -11.83 22.16
CA LEU A 24 16.45 -11.79 22.08
C LEU A 24 15.89 -13.18 21.76
N GLN A 25 14.93 -13.62 22.57
CA GLN A 25 14.13 -14.82 22.31
C GLN A 25 12.79 -14.44 21.68
N GLY A 26 12.46 -15.00 20.52
CA GLY A 26 11.21 -14.73 19.81
C GLY A 26 11.25 -13.51 18.90
N LYS A 27 10.08 -12.90 18.66
CA LYS A 27 9.94 -11.71 17.79
C LYS A 27 10.28 -10.43 18.58
N PRO A 28 10.90 -9.43 17.94
CA PRO A 28 11.08 -8.13 18.58
C PRO A 28 9.73 -7.47 18.88
N SER A 29 9.68 -6.71 19.97
CA SER A 29 8.55 -5.86 20.31
C SER A 29 8.35 -4.76 19.27
N VAL A 30 7.16 -4.15 19.24
CA VAL A 30 6.86 -3.01 18.37
C VAL A 30 7.83 -1.86 18.62
N LEU A 31 8.15 -1.54 19.88
CA LEU A 31 9.10 -0.48 20.24
C LEU A 31 10.52 -0.79 19.74
N GLN A 32 10.96 -2.05 19.79
CA GLN A 32 12.24 -2.47 19.21
C GLN A 32 12.25 -2.31 17.68
N MET A 33 11.16 -2.68 17.00
CA MET A 33 11.03 -2.48 15.55
C MET A 33 11.06 -0.99 15.19
N VAL A 34 10.37 -0.13 15.94
CA VAL A 34 10.41 1.35 15.75
C VAL A 34 11.82 1.89 15.93
N ALA A 35 12.50 1.53 17.03
CA ALA A 35 13.87 1.96 17.28
C ALA A 35 14.86 1.49 16.19
N ARG A 36 14.61 0.33 15.58
CA ARG A 36 15.39 -0.15 14.44
C ARG A 36 15.06 0.60 13.15
N ALA A 37 13.79 0.90 12.89
CA ALA A 37 13.37 1.70 11.75
C ALA A 37 13.98 3.12 11.79
N GLY A 38 14.10 3.72 12.98
CA GLY A 38 14.78 5.02 13.16
C GLY A 38 16.27 5.03 12.77
N LYS A 39 16.88 3.86 12.49
CA LYS A 39 18.26 3.76 11.97
C LYS A 39 18.36 3.89 10.45
N VAL A 40 17.23 3.83 9.72
CA VAL A 40 17.21 3.88 8.25
C VAL A 40 17.42 5.32 7.79
N LYS A 41 18.48 5.57 7.02
CA LYS A 41 18.73 6.90 6.46
C LYS A 41 17.69 7.26 5.40
N GLY A 42 17.05 8.41 5.57
CA GLY A 42 16.05 8.94 4.63
C GLY A 42 14.63 8.40 4.84
N LEU A 43 14.43 7.47 5.78
CA LEU A 43 13.08 7.08 6.19
C LEU A 43 12.45 8.23 6.99
N THR A 44 11.17 8.49 6.76
CA THR A 44 10.47 9.63 7.36
C THR A 44 9.21 9.22 8.09
N HIS A 45 8.54 8.18 7.62
CA HIS A 45 7.25 7.74 8.14
C HIS A 45 7.22 6.22 8.34
N LEU A 46 6.22 5.75 9.08
CA LEU A 46 5.81 4.36 9.21
C LEU A 46 4.32 4.25 8.91
N ASP A 47 3.90 3.10 8.40
CA ASP A 47 2.50 2.69 8.53
C ASP A 47 2.37 1.69 9.68
N LEU A 48 1.27 1.81 10.43
CA LEU A 48 0.97 0.95 11.55
C LEU A 48 -0.19 0.01 11.21
N ASN A 49 0.00 -1.27 11.45
CA ASN A 49 -1.08 -2.24 11.38
C ASN A 49 -1.98 -2.12 12.62
N TYR A 50 -3.25 -1.83 12.43
CA TYR A 50 -4.24 -1.84 13.52
C TYR A 50 -5.06 -3.13 13.51
N PRO A 51 -5.24 -3.81 14.66
CA PRO A 51 -4.75 -3.45 15.99
C PRO A 51 -3.36 -4.04 16.33
N GLN A 52 -2.72 -4.77 15.41
CA GLN A 52 -1.51 -5.58 15.67
C GLN A 52 -0.36 -4.82 16.34
N HIS A 53 -0.11 -3.56 15.96
CA HIS A 53 1.00 -2.77 16.50
C HIS A 53 0.68 -2.05 17.81
N LEU A 54 -0.59 -2.01 18.22
CA LEU A 54 -1.04 -1.35 19.45
C LEU A 54 -0.87 -2.30 20.66
N THR A 55 0.39 -2.69 20.91
CA THR A 55 0.79 -3.60 22.00
C THR A 55 1.15 -2.88 23.30
N SER A 56 1.28 -1.55 23.24
CA SER A 56 1.45 -0.63 24.36
C SER A 56 0.39 0.47 24.25
N ASP A 57 0.27 1.35 25.25
CA ASP A 57 -0.62 2.50 25.13
C ASP A 57 -0.18 3.42 23.96
N SER A 58 -1.14 4.06 23.32
CA SER A 58 -0.91 4.86 22.11
C SER A 58 0.09 5.99 22.32
N LYS A 59 0.13 6.59 23.53
CA LYS A 59 1.05 7.68 23.86
C LYS A 59 2.50 7.19 23.90
N THR A 60 2.75 6.05 24.55
CA THR A 60 4.08 5.45 24.60
C THR A 60 4.59 5.11 23.20
N LEU A 61 3.76 4.45 22.37
CA LEU A 61 4.15 4.11 21.00
C LEU A 61 4.40 5.37 20.17
N ARG A 62 3.54 6.39 20.28
CA ARG A 62 3.71 7.65 19.57
C ARG A 62 5.02 8.34 19.96
N GLN A 63 5.33 8.44 21.26
CA GLN A 63 6.57 9.04 21.72
C GLN A 63 7.80 8.30 21.18
N ALA A 64 7.77 6.96 21.17
CA ALA A 64 8.87 6.17 20.62
C ALA A 64 9.09 6.40 19.11
N ILE A 65 8.00 6.60 18.35
CA ILE A 65 8.07 6.94 16.92
C ILE A 65 8.68 8.34 16.72
N GLU A 66 8.25 9.32 17.52
CA GLU A 66 8.79 10.69 17.49
C GLU A 66 10.27 10.73 17.91
N ASP A 67 10.66 10.00 18.96
CA ASP A 67 12.05 9.88 19.44
C ASP A 67 12.97 9.21 18.40
N ALA A 68 12.41 8.34 17.55
CA ALA A 68 13.09 7.73 16.43
C ALA A 68 13.22 8.67 15.21
N GLY A 69 12.67 9.89 15.28
CA GLY A 69 12.66 10.87 14.20
C GLY A 69 11.69 10.54 13.07
N LEU A 70 10.67 9.73 13.34
CA LEU A 70 9.69 9.25 12.36
C LEU A 70 8.30 9.83 12.67
N ALA A 71 7.42 9.80 11.67
CA ALA A 71 5.99 10.09 11.80
C ALA A 71 5.14 8.89 11.35
N VAL A 72 3.82 8.96 11.52
CA VAL A 72 2.90 7.93 10.98
C VAL A 72 2.25 8.45 9.70
N ASN A 73 2.39 7.71 8.61
CA ASN A 73 1.73 8.03 7.34
C ASN A 73 0.27 7.54 7.36
N GLY A 74 0.07 6.24 7.54
CA GLY A 74 -1.24 5.61 7.50
C GLY A 74 -1.45 4.54 8.58
N MET A 75 -2.71 4.21 8.80
CA MET A 75 -3.10 2.98 9.49
C MET A 75 -3.48 1.93 8.45
N GLN A 76 -2.99 0.71 8.60
CA GLN A 76 -3.39 -0.44 7.79
C GLN A 76 -4.28 -1.36 8.60
N MET A 77 -5.53 -1.53 8.16
CA MET A 77 -6.52 -2.28 8.89
C MET A 77 -6.26 -3.80 8.81
N ARG A 78 -6.43 -4.51 9.93
CA ARG A 78 -6.31 -5.97 10.02
C ARG A 78 -7.50 -6.59 10.76
N TRP A 79 -8.12 -7.58 10.15
CA TRP A 79 -9.21 -8.39 10.73
C TRP A 79 -8.74 -9.83 10.99
N ASP A 80 -7.75 -9.99 11.86
CA ASP A 80 -7.09 -11.30 12.08
C ASP A 80 -7.87 -12.24 13.02
N ALA A 81 -8.84 -11.70 13.76
CA ALA A 81 -9.56 -12.46 14.75
C ALA A 81 -10.33 -13.63 14.08
N PRO A 82 -10.34 -14.85 14.66
CA PRO A 82 -10.83 -16.05 13.97
C PRO A 82 -12.26 -15.96 13.43
N GLN A 83 -13.11 -15.13 14.02
CA GLN A 83 -14.49 -14.91 13.54
C GLN A 83 -14.56 -14.29 12.14
N PHE A 84 -13.51 -13.57 11.70
CA PHE A 84 -13.48 -12.94 10.38
C PHE A 84 -13.01 -13.88 9.26
N LYS A 85 -12.69 -15.15 9.56
CA LYS A 85 -12.10 -16.11 8.60
C LYS A 85 -12.90 -16.31 7.29
N ILE A 86 -14.20 -16.04 7.30
CA ILE A 86 -15.08 -16.16 6.12
C ILE A 86 -15.65 -14.81 5.65
N GLY A 87 -15.04 -13.71 6.05
CA GLY A 87 -15.45 -12.35 5.73
C GLY A 87 -15.37 -11.44 6.95
N ALA A 88 -14.93 -10.20 6.76
CA ALA A 88 -15.07 -9.15 7.75
C ALA A 88 -16.34 -8.35 7.45
N PHE A 89 -16.31 -7.48 6.46
CA PHE A 89 -17.47 -6.73 5.98
C PHE A 89 -18.45 -7.59 5.18
N THR A 90 -18.03 -8.75 4.69
CA THR A 90 -18.88 -9.65 3.90
C THR A 90 -19.31 -10.90 4.66
N HIS A 91 -19.07 -10.94 5.97
CA HIS A 91 -19.48 -12.09 6.79
C HIS A 91 -21.00 -12.31 6.71
N PRO A 92 -21.52 -13.56 6.63
CA PRO A 92 -22.96 -13.81 6.56
C PRO A 92 -23.72 -13.34 7.82
N ASP A 93 -23.10 -13.48 9.00
CA ASP A 93 -23.63 -12.95 10.26
C ASP A 93 -23.49 -11.41 10.34
N PRO A 94 -24.61 -10.64 10.40
CA PRO A 94 -24.57 -9.18 10.51
C PRO A 94 -23.87 -8.66 11.77
N LYS A 95 -23.81 -9.44 12.86
CA LYS A 95 -23.11 -9.03 14.09
C LYS A 95 -21.61 -8.97 13.85
N ILE A 96 -21.04 -9.96 13.15
CA ILE A 96 -19.61 -9.98 12.80
C ILE A 96 -19.27 -8.85 11.82
N ARG A 97 -20.16 -8.56 10.84
CA ARG A 97 -19.99 -7.38 9.97
C ARG A 97 -19.94 -6.08 10.77
N ARG A 98 -20.85 -5.94 11.74
CA ARG A 98 -20.89 -4.77 12.62
C ARG A 98 -19.62 -4.64 13.45
N GLU A 99 -19.13 -5.74 14.03
CA GLU A 99 -17.86 -5.78 14.76
C GLU A 99 -16.67 -5.35 13.90
N ALA A 100 -16.61 -5.80 12.64
CA ALA A 100 -15.55 -5.41 11.70
C ALA A 100 -15.58 -3.90 11.42
N ILE A 101 -16.77 -3.33 11.16
CA ILE A 101 -16.95 -1.89 10.91
C ILE A 101 -16.55 -1.07 12.15
N ASP A 102 -17.03 -1.46 13.33
CA ASP A 102 -16.73 -0.74 14.58
C ASP A 102 -15.24 -0.86 14.94
N LEU A 103 -14.60 -1.99 14.63
CA LEU A 103 -13.16 -2.14 14.77
C LEU A 103 -12.40 -1.18 13.83
N THR A 104 -12.83 -1.04 12.58
CA THR A 104 -12.22 -0.09 11.64
C THR A 104 -12.38 1.35 12.09
N LYS A 105 -13.56 1.74 12.60
CA LYS A 105 -13.79 3.08 13.18
C LYS A 105 -12.83 3.36 14.34
N ARG A 106 -12.62 2.40 15.23
CA ARG A 106 -11.60 2.52 16.30
C ARG A 106 -10.18 2.63 15.75
N GLY A 107 -9.87 1.94 14.65
CA GLY A 107 -8.60 2.08 13.95
C GLY A 107 -8.40 3.50 13.40
N ILE A 108 -9.44 4.11 12.84
CA ILE A 108 -9.43 5.51 12.38
C ILE A 108 -9.20 6.46 13.56
N ASP A 109 -9.94 6.29 14.65
CA ASP A 109 -9.81 7.12 15.85
C ASP A 109 -8.40 7.00 16.44
N THR A 110 -7.85 5.79 16.47
CA THR A 110 -6.46 5.54 16.87
C THR A 110 -5.48 6.26 15.94
N GLY A 111 -5.67 6.16 14.62
CA GLY A 111 -4.84 6.86 13.63
C GLY A 111 -4.79 8.37 13.85
N ARG A 112 -5.92 8.99 14.23
CA ARG A 112 -5.97 10.42 14.59
C ARG A 112 -5.07 10.75 15.79
N GLU A 113 -4.95 9.85 16.77
CA GLU A 113 -4.04 10.05 17.92
C GLU A 113 -2.56 10.08 17.49
N PHE A 114 -2.21 9.40 16.41
CA PHE A 114 -0.87 9.43 15.78
C PHE A 114 -0.70 10.55 14.75
N GLY A 115 -1.72 11.37 14.53
CA GLY A 115 -1.72 12.44 13.51
C GLY A 115 -1.92 11.94 12.08
N SER A 116 -2.23 10.65 11.88
CA SER A 116 -2.53 10.10 10.56
C SER A 116 -3.94 10.48 10.10
N ARG A 117 -4.09 10.65 8.79
CA ARG A 117 -5.36 10.94 8.11
C ARG A 117 -5.62 9.95 6.97
N LEU A 118 -4.99 8.77 7.01
CA LEU A 118 -5.14 7.72 6.02
C LEU A 118 -5.46 6.39 6.71
N MET A 119 -6.56 5.75 6.31
CA MET A 119 -6.92 4.38 6.67
C MET A 119 -6.94 3.51 5.42
N THR A 120 -6.01 2.57 5.32
CA THR A 120 -5.94 1.61 4.22
C THR A 120 -6.67 0.32 4.58
N LEU A 121 -7.59 -0.08 3.72
CA LEU A 121 -8.44 -1.27 3.84
C LEU A 121 -7.99 -2.32 2.82
N TRP A 122 -7.12 -3.23 3.24
CA TRP A 122 -6.87 -4.47 2.52
C TRP A 122 -7.83 -5.55 3.01
N MET A 123 -8.88 -5.82 2.24
CA MET A 123 -10.00 -6.68 2.62
C MET A 123 -9.71 -8.17 2.37
N GLY A 124 -8.56 -8.66 2.83
CA GLY A 124 -8.07 -10.01 2.53
C GLY A 124 -8.99 -11.15 2.99
N GLN A 125 -9.87 -10.92 3.98
CA GLN A 125 -10.83 -11.94 4.43
C GLN A 125 -12.15 -11.94 3.63
N ASP A 126 -12.42 -10.87 2.90
CA ASP A 126 -13.69 -10.64 2.21
C ASP A 126 -13.62 -11.17 0.78
N GLY A 127 -14.36 -12.24 0.53
CA GLY A 127 -14.27 -12.98 -0.72
C GLY A 127 -14.87 -14.38 -0.60
N PHE A 128 -14.55 -15.26 -1.55
CA PHE A 128 -15.06 -16.62 -1.59
C PHE A 128 -14.05 -17.57 -2.25
N ASP A 129 -14.17 -18.86 -1.97
CA ASP A 129 -13.25 -19.92 -2.42
C ASP A 129 -13.93 -20.92 -3.37
N TYR A 130 -15.25 -21.08 -3.30
CA TYR A 130 -15.97 -22.13 -4.03
C TYR A 130 -17.14 -21.57 -4.85
N CYS A 131 -17.42 -22.22 -5.98
CA CYS A 131 -18.66 -22.01 -6.72
C CYS A 131 -19.86 -22.28 -5.80
N PHE A 132 -20.91 -21.46 -5.90
CA PHE A 132 -22.13 -21.53 -5.07
C PHE A 132 -21.93 -21.26 -3.56
N GLN A 133 -20.77 -20.72 -3.14
CA GLN A 133 -20.53 -20.40 -1.73
C GLN A 133 -21.31 -19.17 -1.25
N VAL A 134 -21.47 -18.16 -2.11
CA VAL A 134 -22.02 -16.84 -1.74
C VAL A 134 -23.06 -16.37 -2.75
N ASP A 135 -23.95 -15.48 -2.32
CA ASP A 135 -24.75 -14.64 -3.22
C ASP A 135 -23.90 -13.43 -3.64
N TYR A 136 -23.56 -13.36 -4.93
CA TYR A 136 -22.65 -12.34 -5.46
C TYR A 136 -23.18 -10.91 -5.34
N LYS A 137 -24.51 -10.70 -5.44
CA LYS A 137 -25.07 -9.34 -5.29
C LYS A 137 -25.07 -8.93 -3.83
N LYS A 138 -25.42 -9.86 -2.95
CA LYS A 138 -25.42 -9.60 -1.51
C LYS A 138 -24.02 -9.31 -0.97
N ILE A 139 -23.03 -10.12 -1.34
CA ILE A 139 -21.66 -9.94 -0.85
C ILE A 139 -21.05 -8.61 -1.33
N TRP A 140 -21.38 -8.19 -2.55
CA TRP A 140 -21.02 -6.88 -3.10
C TRP A 140 -21.66 -5.74 -2.30
N GLU A 141 -22.98 -5.78 -2.10
CA GLU A 141 -23.71 -4.77 -1.32
C GLU A 141 -23.17 -4.67 0.11
N ASP A 142 -22.90 -5.80 0.76
CA ASP A 142 -22.33 -5.82 2.12
C ASP A 142 -20.94 -5.13 2.15
N ALA A 143 -20.07 -5.38 1.15
CA ALA A 143 -18.74 -4.76 1.07
C ALA A 143 -18.83 -3.24 0.80
N VAL A 144 -19.57 -2.83 -0.24
CA VAL A 144 -19.68 -1.42 -0.66
C VAL A 144 -20.36 -0.58 0.42
N SER A 145 -21.43 -1.09 1.04
CA SER A 145 -22.12 -0.38 2.12
C SER A 145 -21.24 -0.21 3.37
N ALA A 146 -20.41 -1.20 3.71
CA ALA A 146 -19.47 -1.09 4.82
C ALA A 146 -18.40 -0.02 4.57
N VAL A 147 -17.79 -0.02 3.39
CA VAL A 147 -16.77 0.99 3.01
C VAL A 147 -17.38 2.39 3.00
N ARG A 148 -18.59 2.57 2.44
CA ARG A 148 -19.34 3.83 2.50
C ARG A 148 -19.56 4.28 3.95
N GLU A 149 -20.07 3.39 4.81
CA GLU A 149 -20.34 3.72 6.21
C GLU A 149 -19.08 4.18 6.96
N ILE A 150 -17.94 3.56 6.66
CA ILE A 150 -16.64 3.91 7.28
C ILE A 150 -16.13 5.25 6.75
N ALA A 151 -16.22 5.49 5.44
CA ALA A 151 -15.85 6.77 4.85
C ALA A 151 -16.72 7.92 5.38
N ASP A 152 -18.04 7.71 5.46
CA ASP A 152 -19.00 8.71 5.96
C ASP A 152 -18.86 8.97 7.46
N TYR A 153 -18.37 8.01 8.24
CA TYR A 153 -18.07 8.18 9.67
C TYR A 153 -16.94 9.19 9.91
N ALA A 154 -15.95 9.25 9.01
CA ALA A 154 -14.75 10.05 9.18
C ALA A 154 -14.43 10.87 7.91
N PRO A 155 -15.25 11.88 7.56
CA PRO A 155 -15.06 12.66 6.33
C PRO A 155 -13.75 13.46 6.30
N ASP A 156 -13.09 13.61 7.44
CA ASP A 156 -11.77 14.22 7.57
C ASP A 156 -10.61 13.24 7.31
N VAL A 157 -10.86 11.93 7.30
CA VAL A 157 -9.84 10.89 7.08
C VAL A 157 -10.04 10.29 5.70
N ASP A 158 -8.96 10.16 4.93
CA ASP A 158 -8.97 9.45 3.67
C ASP A 158 -9.04 7.95 3.92
N VAL A 159 -10.04 7.28 3.33
CA VAL A 159 -10.23 5.84 3.41
C VAL A 159 -9.85 5.26 2.05
N SER A 160 -8.97 4.28 2.04
CA SER A 160 -8.40 3.74 0.80
C SER A 160 -8.67 2.25 0.67
N ILE A 161 -9.19 1.81 -0.48
CA ILE A 161 -9.26 0.39 -0.83
C ILE A 161 -7.92 -0.01 -1.44
N GLU A 162 -7.24 -0.98 -0.82
CA GLU A 162 -6.06 -1.65 -1.36
C GLU A 162 -6.51 -3.01 -1.92
N TYR A 163 -6.45 -3.18 -3.23
CA TYR A 163 -6.93 -4.38 -3.88
C TYR A 163 -5.85 -5.43 -4.01
N LYS A 164 -6.27 -6.70 -3.94
CA LYS A 164 -5.42 -7.87 -4.19
C LYS A 164 -6.29 -8.96 -4.80
N PRO A 165 -5.86 -9.65 -5.87
CA PRO A 165 -6.70 -10.65 -6.56
C PRO A 165 -7.21 -11.77 -5.64
N ASN A 166 -6.33 -12.26 -4.77
CA ASN A 166 -6.56 -13.38 -3.88
C ASN A 166 -5.48 -13.39 -2.77
N GLU A 167 -5.48 -14.42 -1.93
CA GLU A 167 -4.71 -14.58 -0.69
C GLU A 167 -5.19 -13.65 0.44
N PRO A 168 -5.76 -14.18 1.55
CA PRO A 168 -6.01 -15.59 1.85
C PRO A 168 -7.23 -16.21 1.16
N ARG A 169 -8.21 -15.44 0.69
CA ARG A 169 -9.36 -15.98 -0.09
C ARG A 169 -8.90 -16.38 -1.49
N ALA A 170 -9.51 -17.39 -2.11
CA ALA A 170 -9.19 -17.76 -3.49
C ALA A 170 -9.68 -16.71 -4.51
N TYR A 171 -10.72 -15.96 -4.17
CA TYR A 171 -11.18 -14.78 -4.91
C TYR A 171 -11.53 -13.66 -3.92
N SER A 172 -10.80 -12.54 -4.00
CA SER A 172 -11.08 -11.33 -3.23
C SER A 172 -12.30 -10.59 -3.79
N ILE A 173 -13.11 -9.97 -2.93
CA ILE A 173 -14.23 -9.12 -3.38
C ILE A 173 -13.75 -7.90 -4.18
N PHE A 174 -12.54 -7.42 -3.89
CA PHE A 174 -11.85 -6.33 -4.59
C PHE A 174 -10.55 -6.85 -5.20
N PRO A 175 -10.62 -7.48 -6.39
CA PRO A 175 -9.48 -8.20 -6.96
C PRO A 175 -8.60 -7.36 -7.89
N ASN A 176 -9.10 -6.22 -8.40
CA ASN A 176 -8.45 -5.45 -9.47
C ASN A 176 -8.91 -3.98 -9.49
N VAL A 177 -8.27 -3.13 -10.30
CA VAL A 177 -8.52 -1.68 -10.30
C VAL A 177 -9.92 -1.32 -10.75
N THR A 178 -10.46 -2.03 -11.74
CA THR A 178 -11.75 -1.68 -12.35
C THR A 178 -12.91 -2.00 -11.41
N THR A 179 -12.84 -3.14 -10.71
CA THR A 179 -13.81 -3.49 -9.68
C THR A 179 -13.77 -2.48 -8.53
N CYS A 180 -12.57 -2.02 -8.11
CA CYS A 180 -12.47 -1.02 -7.07
C CYS A 180 -13.02 0.34 -7.50
N LEU A 181 -12.78 0.76 -8.74
CA LEU A 181 -13.37 1.99 -9.29
C LEU A 181 -14.90 1.93 -9.29
N LEU A 182 -15.49 0.79 -9.62
CA LEU A 182 -16.94 0.58 -9.51
C LEU A 182 -17.41 0.71 -8.05
N ALA A 183 -16.71 0.09 -7.10
CA ALA A 183 -17.03 0.17 -5.68
C ALA A 183 -16.94 1.61 -5.14
N VAL A 184 -15.92 2.38 -5.54
CA VAL A 184 -15.76 3.78 -5.13
C VAL A 184 -16.88 4.65 -5.71
N GLU A 185 -17.19 4.49 -6.99
CA GLU A 185 -18.28 5.23 -7.65
C GLU A 185 -19.64 4.91 -7.02
N GLU A 186 -19.91 3.64 -6.75
CA GLU A 186 -21.14 3.21 -6.10
C GLU A 186 -21.23 3.69 -4.65
N ALA A 187 -20.14 3.62 -3.87
CA ALA A 187 -20.08 4.14 -2.51
C ALA A 187 -20.32 5.66 -2.46
N GLY A 188 -19.72 6.42 -3.37
CA GLY A 188 -20.00 7.86 -3.55
C GLY A 188 -19.46 8.79 -2.45
N SER A 189 -18.63 8.28 -1.51
CA SER A 189 -18.03 9.09 -0.45
C SER A 189 -16.80 9.87 -0.96
N PRO A 190 -16.67 11.19 -0.70
CA PRO A 190 -15.62 12.03 -1.29
C PRO A 190 -14.20 11.77 -0.75
N ASN A 191 -14.10 11.18 0.44
CA ASN A 191 -12.85 10.78 1.09
C ASN A 191 -12.47 9.32 0.81
N LEU A 192 -13.23 8.61 -0.03
CA LEU A 192 -12.92 7.26 -0.45
C LEU A 192 -12.07 7.27 -1.73
N GLY A 193 -11.03 6.45 -1.76
CA GLY A 193 -10.16 6.29 -2.92
C GLY A 193 -9.47 4.94 -2.94
N ILE A 194 -8.36 4.85 -3.68
CA ILE A 194 -7.65 3.59 -3.93
C ILE A 194 -6.17 3.74 -3.55
N THR A 195 -5.61 2.67 -2.98
CA THR A 195 -4.17 2.47 -2.79
C THR A 195 -3.72 1.49 -3.87
N LEU A 196 -2.64 1.82 -4.57
CA LEU A 196 -2.03 0.91 -5.54
C LEU A 196 -0.78 0.29 -4.92
N ASP A 197 -0.85 -1.02 -4.71
CA ASP A 197 0.32 -1.86 -4.46
C ASP A 197 0.86 -2.40 -5.78
N PHE A 198 2.15 -2.15 -6.05
CA PHE A 198 2.77 -2.47 -7.32
C PHE A 198 2.74 -3.98 -7.63
N ALA A 199 3.06 -4.83 -6.66
CA ALA A 199 3.01 -6.28 -6.81
C ALA A 199 1.57 -6.78 -6.95
N HIS A 200 0.59 -6.18 -6.27
CA HIS A 200 -0.82 -6.52 -6.44
C HIS A 200 -1.34 -6.15 -7.82
N VAL A 201 -0.92 -5.02 -8.39
CA VAL A 201 -1.30 -4.64 -9.76
C VAL A 201 -0.73 -5.65 -10.76
N LEU A 202 0.54 -6.02 -10.63
CA LEU A 202 1.13 -7.08 -11.46
C LEU A 202 0.42 -8.42 -11.25
N PHE A 203 0.09 -8.77 -10.02
CA PHE A 203 -0.60 -10.00 -9.67
C PHE A 203 -2.04 -10.06 -10.23
N ALA A 204 -2.71 -8.91 -10.33
CA ALA A 204 -3.99 -8.76 -11.01
C ALA A 204 -3.87 -8.89 -12.53
N ASN A 205 -2.66 -9.11 -13.06
CA ASN A 205 -2.34 -9.12 -14.47
C ASN A 205 -2.69 -7.80 -15.16
N GLU A 206 -2.43 -6.69 -14.46
CA GLU A 206 -2.67 -5.32 -14.92
C GLU A 206 -1.34 -4.61 -15.23
N ILE A 207 -1.42 -3.46 -15.92
CA ILE A 207 -0.29 -2.59 -16.19
C ILE A 207 -0.25 -1.50 -15.09
N PRO A 208 0.81 -1.38 -14.29
CA PRO A 208 0.89 -0.42 -13.17
C PRO A 208 0.57 1.03 -13.55
N ALA A 209 1.22 1.56 -14.59
CA ALA A 209 0.97 2.92 -15.05
C ALA A 209 -0.47 3.13 -15.57
N TRP A 210 -1.04 2.12 -16.22
CA TRP A 210 -2.43 2.17 -16.66
C TRP A 210 -3.40 2.21 -15.47
N ALA A 211 -3.19 1.38 -14.46
CA ALA A 211 -3.99 1.38 -13.24
C ALA A 211 -3.94 2.75 -12.54
N ALA A 212 -2.74 3.34 -12.39
CA ALA A 212 -2.56 4.70 -11.87
C ALA A 212 -3.40 5.74 -12.65
N ALA A 213 -3.27 5.76 -13.97
CA ALA A 213 -3.99 6.69 -14.82
C ALA A 213 -5.52 6.52 -14.72
N MET A 214 -6.02 5.29 -14.61
CA MET A 214 -7.45 5.03 -14.45
C MET A 214 -7.97 5.45 -13.08
N VAL A 215 -7.19 5.24 -12.01
CA VAL A 215 -7.52 5.76 -10.68
C VAL A 215 -7.57 7.28 -10.71
N ALA A 216 -6.52 7.95 -11.17
CA ALA A 216 -6.48 9.42 -11.25
C ALA A 216 -7.62 10.02 -12.08
N ARG A 217 -8.12 9.28 -13.08
CA ARG A 217 -9.25 9.71 -13.93
C ARG A 217 -10.61 9.62 -13.23
N ARG A 218 -10.82 8.66 -12.33
CA ARG A 218 -12.15 8.27 -11.82
C ARG A 218 -12.28 8.24 -10.31
N SER A 219 -11.19 8.44 -9.58
CA SER A 219 -11.10 8.35 -8.14
C SER A 219 -9.90 9.17 -7.63
N ARG A 220 -9.66 9.13 -6.31
CA ARG A 220 -8.46 9.66 -5.68
C ARG A 220 -7.48 8.52 -5.45
N LEU A 221 -6.22 8.77 -5.78
CA LEU A 221 -5.11 7.87 -5.48
C LEU A 221 -4.51 8.27 -4.13
N LEU A 222 -4.87 7.52 -3.10
CA LEU A 222 -4.63 7.90 -1.70
C LEU A 222 -3.35 7.29 -1.13
N GLY A 223 -2.99 6.10 -1.59
CA GLY A 223 -1.80 5.37 -1.15
C GLY A 223 -0.99 4.81 -2.33
N LEU A 224 0.29 4.55 -2.06
CA LEU A 224 1.23 3.97 -3.00
C LEU A 224 2.12 2.99 -2.23
N ASP A 225 1.94 1.71 -2.53
CA ASP A 225 2.70 0.64 -1.90
C ASP A 225 3.71 0.11 -2.95
N LEU A 226 4.98 0.35 -2.68
CA LEU A 226 6.11 0.03 -3.54
C LEU A 226 6.83 -1.21 -3.06
N ASN A 227 6.78 -2.19 -3.92
CA ASN A 227 7.49 -3.45 -3.86
C ASN A 227 7.68 -3.93 -5.31
N ASP A 228 8.09 -5.17 -5.49
CA ASP A 228 8.20 -5.80 -6.80
C ASP A 228 7.88 -7.29 -6.70
N GLY A 229 7.67 -7.93 -7.84
CA GLY A 229 7.31 -9.33 -7.90
C GLY A 229 7.24 -9.88 -9.31
N TRP A 230 7.05 -11.18 -9.43
CA TRP A 230 6.95 -11.86 -10.73
C TRP A 230 5.51 -11.91 -11.29
N GLY A 231 4.57 -11.21 -10.64
CA GLY A 231 3.17 -11.09 -11.07
C GLY A 231 2.32 -12.35 -10.87
N LYS A 232 2.81 -13.36 -10.14
CA LYS A 232 2.06 -14.61 -9.88
C LYS A 232 1.50 -14.72 -8.47
N ARG A 233 1.96 -13.85 -7.59
CA ARG A 233 1.59 -13.71 -6.18
C ARG A 233 2.17 -12.40 -5.69
N ASP A 234 1.90 -12.08 -4.45
CA ASP A 234 2.59 -11.03 -3.72
C ASP A 234 3.93 -11.58 -3.17
N ASP A 235 5.03 -11.23 -3.86
CA ASP A 235 6.38 -11.66 -3.49
C ASP A 235 7.05 -10.74 -2.45
N GLY A 236 6.56 -9.50 -2.28
CA GLY A 236 7.15 -8.47 -1.41
C GLY A 236 8.64 -8.17 -1.65
N LEU A 237 9.10 -8.18 -2.91
CA LEU A 237 10.50 -7.90 -3.25
C LEU A 237 10.79 -6.39 -3.18
N MET A 238 12.08 -6.03 -3.11
CA MET A 238 12.53 -4.63 -3.20
C MET A 238 12.00 -3.96 -4.47
N ALA A 239 11.58 -2.71 -4.36
CA ALA A 239 11.02 -1.94 -5.47
C ALA A 239 11.99 -1.87 -6.67
N ALA A 240 11.44 -2.04 -7.88
CA ALA A 240 12.19 -2.03 -9.14
C ALA A 240 13.30 -3.09 -9.29
N SER A 241 13.33 -4.13 -8.45
CA SER A 241 14.34 -5.18 -8.51
C SER A 241 14.14 -6.17 -9.68
N VAL A 242 12.90 -6.36 -10.12
CA VAL A 242 12.50 -7.27 -11.20
C VAL A 242 11.96 -6.49 -12.39
N ASN A 243 11.16 -5.46 -12.15
CA ASN A 243 10.42 -4.72 -13.18
C ASN A 243 10.78 -3.21 -13.24
N PRO A 244 12.07 -2.82 -13.32
CA PRO A 244 12.49 -1.42 -13.16
C PRO A 244 11.88 -0.45 -14.18
N ARG A 245 11.61 -0.90 -15.41
CA ARG A 245 10.97 -0.07 -16.44
C ARG A 245 9.50 0.19 -16.12
N ALA A 246 8.76 -0.83 -15.68
CA ALA A 246 7.37 -0.68 -15.30
C ALA A 246 7.24 0.16 -14.02
N THR A 247 8.17 0.02 -13.06
CA THR A 247 8.21 0.90 -11.88
C THR A 247 8.51 2.36 -12.27
N LEU A 248 9.43 2.60 -13.22
CA LEU A 248 9.70 3.95 -13.72
C LEU A 248 8.47 4.57 -14.40
N GLU A 249 7.82 3.82 -15.29
CA GLU A 249 6.61 4.28 -15.99
C GLU A 249 5.47 4.56 -15.00
N PHE A 250 5.31 3.71 -13.98
CA PHE A 250 4.35 3.89 -12.91
C PHE A 250 4.62 5.18 -12.13
N LEU A 251 5.82 5.35 -11.58
CA LEU A 251 6.21 6.57 -10.85
C LEU A 251 6.06 7.84 -11.71
N TRP A 252 6.40 7.75 -13.00
CA TRP A 252 6.23 8.84 -13.96
C TRP A 252 4.76 9.22 -14.14
N GLN A 253 3.87 8.24 -14.30
CA GLN A 253 2.43 8.48 -14.36
C GLN A 253 1.90 9.10 -13.07
N MET A 254 2.29 8.57 -11.90
CA MET A 254 1.90 9.09 -10.57
C MET A 254 2.28 10.57 -10.42
N GLN A 255 3.48 10.95 -10.85
CA GLN A 255 3.95 12.34 -10.77
C GLN A 255 3.13 13.26 -11.69
N ARG A 256 2.80 12.81 -12.90
CA ARG A 256 1.98 13.57 -13.86
C ARG A 256 0.55 13.78 -13.38
N ASP A 257 0.02 12.83 -12.64
CA ASP A 257 -1.31 12.91 -12.02
C ASP A 257 -1.28 13.65 -10.67
N GLY A 258 -0.12 14.14 -10.23
CA GLY A 258 0.03 15.01 -9.07
C GLY A 258 -0.01 14.28 -7.73
N TYR A 259 0.40 13.01 -7.65
CA TYR A 259 0.52 12.31 -6.37
C TYR A 259 1.46 13.03 -5.40
N GLN A 260 1.02 13.21 -4.15
CA GLN A 260 1.77 13.90 -3.08
C GLN A 260 1.88 13.08 -1.78
N GLY A 261 1.43 11.81 -1.79
CA GLY A 261 1.48 10.93 -0.64
C GLY A 261 2.88 10.35 -0.37
N ALA A 262 2.98 9.46 0.61
CA ALA A 262 4.23 8.78 0.90
C ALA A 262 4.50 7.64 -0.10
N TYR A 263 5.77 7.46 -0.44
CA TYR A 263 6.28 6.26 -1.10
C TYR A 263 6.46 5.19 -0.01
N TYR A 264 5.44 4.37 0.21
CA TYR A 264 5.43 3.34 1.24
C TYR A 264 6.05 2.04 0.71
N PHE A 265 6.99 1.45 1.42
CA PHE A 265 7.61 0.18 1.06
C PHE A 265 6.92 -1.00 1.74
N ASP A 266 6.07 -1.72 1.00
CA ASP A 266 5.43 -2.96 1.44
C ASP A 266 6.25 -4.19 1.01
N THR A 267 7.46 -4.29 1.55
CA THR A 267 8.41 -5.37 1.24
C THR A 267 8.51 -6.38 2.38
N PHE A 268 8.89 -7.62 2.06
CA PHE A 268 8.94 -8.75 3.00
C PHE A 268 10.39 -9.27 3.20
N PRO A 269 11.29 -8.47 3.81
CA PRO A 269 12.64 -8.93 4.10
C PRO A 269 12.68 -10.11 5.07
N ASP A 270 11.59 -10.36 5.81
CA ASP A 270 11.39 -11.54 6.66
C ASP A 270 11.23 -12.83 5.85
N ALA A 271 10.58 -12.78 4.70
CA ALA A 271 10.46 -13.92 3.79
C ALA A 271 11.79 -14.28 3.10
N SER A 272 12.66 -13.28 2.89
CA SER A 272 13.95 -13.43 2.17
C SER A 272 15.19 -13.43 3.08
N GLY A 273 15.03 -13.25 4.40
CA GLY A 273 16.13 -13.20 5.36
C GLY A 273 17.08 -12.00 5.19
N LEU A 274 16.57 -10.87 4.67
CA LEU A 274 17.35 -9.65 4.43
C LEU A 274 17.47 -8.80 5.69
N ASP A 275 18.48 -7.94 5.75
CA ASP A 275 18.52 -6.88 6.77
C ASP A 275 17.56 -5.74 6.38
N PRO A 276 16.44 -5.53 7.10
CA PRO A 276 15.43 -4.53 6.79
C PRO A 276 15.97 -3.09 6.77
N VAL A 277 17.03 -2.78 7.53
CA VAL A 277 17.58 -1.41 7.48
C VAL A 277 18.24 -1.15 6.13
N ARG A 278 19.09 -2.08 5.69
CA ARG A 278 19.80 -1.97 4.40
C ARG A 278 18.85 -2.09 3.21
N GLU A 279 17.83 -2.93 3.35
CA GLU A 279 16.78 -3.11 2.36
C GLU A 279 15.98 -1.81 2.16
N ALA A 280 15.51 -1.18 3.25
CA ALA A 280 14.80 0.09 3.19
C ALA A 280 15.68 1.22 2.63
N GLU A 281 16.95 1.34 3.05
CA GLU A 281 17.89 2.32 2.47
C GLU A 281 18.09 2.09 0.96
N THR A 282 18.11 0.84 0.51
CA THR A 282 18.26 0.48 -0.91
C THR A 282 17.01 0.87 -1.70
N ASN A 283 15.81 0.62 -1.17
CA ASN A 283 14.56 1.06 -1.77
C ASN A 283 14.48 2.59 -1.89
N ILE A 284 14.81 3.32 -0.82
CA ILE A 284 14.83 4.80 -0.81
C ILE A 284 15.78 5.32 -1.89
N ALA A 285 17.01 4.79 -1.96
CA ALA A 285 17.99 5.20 -2.95
C ALA A 285 17.50 4.91 -4.38
N THR A 286 16.87 3.75 -4.60
CA THR A 286 16.35 3.32 -5.89
C THR A 286 15.20 4.20 -6.35
N VAL A 287 14.18 4.41 -5.51
CA VAL A 287 13.03 5.26 -5.84
C VAL A 287 13.47 6.72 -6.02
N THR A 288 14.37 7.23 -5.18
CA THR A 288 14.92 8.58 -5.36
C THR A 288 15.61 8.74 -6.72
N ARG A 289 16.34 7.71 -7.18
CA ARG A 289 16.94 7.71 -8.51
C ARG A 289 15.87 7.69 -9.60
N LEU A 290 14.86 6.83 -9.49
CA LEU A 290 13.79 6.74 -10.48
C LEU A 290 13.00 8.04 -10.60
N LEU A 291 12.68 8.70 -9.49
CA LEU A 291 12.00 10.01 -9.49
C LEU A 291 12.81 11.08 -10.24
N LYS A 292 14.15 11.10 -10.08
CA LYS A 292 15.00 11.99 -10.87
C LYS A 292 14.98 11.65 -12.37
N LEU A 293 14.80 10.39 -12.75
CA LEU A 293 14.61 10.00 -14.14
C LEU A 293 13.21 10.43 -14.63
N CYS A 294 12.18 10.33 -13.79
CA CYS A 294 10.84 10.85 -14.11
C CYS A 294 10.88 12.36 -14.43
N ASP A 295 11.65 13.16 -13.69
CA ASP A 295 11.86 14.59 -13.99
C ASP A 295 12.44 14.79 -15.40
N GLN A 296 13.42 13.97 -15.81
CA GLN A 296 13.98 14.03 -17.16
C GLN A 296 12.98 13.60 -18.25
N LEU A 297 12.08 12.67 -17.94
CA LEU A 297 11.04 12.19 -18.86
C LEU A 297 9.92 13.23 -19.02
N ASN A 298 9.52 13.91 -17.94
CA ASN A 298 8.46 14.92 -17.95
C ASN A 298 8.75 16.08 -18.91
N ASP A 299 10.01 16.52 -18.94
CA ASP A 299 10.43 17.67 -19.74
C ASP A 299 10.92 17.27 -21.15
N ASN A 300 10.69 16.03 -21.59
CA ASN A 300 11.22 15.51 -22.86
C ASN A 300 10.20 15.64 -24.02
N PRO A 301 10.33 16.64 -24.91
CA PRO A 301 9.39 16.82 -26.02
C PRO A 301 9.47 15.71 -27.07
N ALA A 302 10.64 15.09 -27.27
CA ALA A 302 10.81 13.99 -28.20
C ALA A 302 10.07 12.72 -27.72
N LEU A 303 10.07 12.47 -26.40
CA LEU A 303 9.28 11.41 -25.80
C LEU A 303 7.78 11.66 -25.96
N ALA A 304 7.34 12.90 -25.68
CA ALA A 304 5.94 13.28 -25.85
C ALA A 304 5.47 13.11 -27.32
N GLU A 305 6.30 13.52 -28.29
CA GLU A 305 6.02 13.31 -29.71
C GLU A 305 5.95 11.82 -30.05
N ALA A 306 6.94 11.03 -29.63
CA ALA A 306 6.96 9.59 -29.86
C ALA A 306 5.69 8.90 -29.33
N ILE A 307 5.27 9.23 -28.10
CA ILE A 307 4.02 8.71 -27.51
C ILE A 307 2.80 9.11 -28.34
N SER A 308 2.70 10.38 -28.77
CA SER A 308 1.55 10.87 -29.55
C SER A 308 1.37 10.16 -30.89
N ARG A 309 2.47 9.66 -31.48
CA ARG A 309 2.47 8.91 -32.75
C ARG A 309 2.42 7.39 -32.54
N GLN A 310 2.36 6.91 -31.29
CA GLN A 310 2.53 5.50 -30.91
C GLN A 310 3.83 4.88 -31.46
N ASP A 311 4.90 5.68 -31.52
CA ASP A 311 6.22 5.26 -31.99
C ASP A 311 7.00 4.58 -30.86
N ALA A 312 6.74 3.29 -30.68
CA ALA A 312 7.35 2.50 -29.63
C ALA A 312 8.88 2.40 -29.78
N VAL A 313 9.41 2.45 -31.01
CA VAL A 313 10.86 2.37 -31.24
C VAL A 313 11.54 3.63 -30.72
N ALA A 314 11.06 4.81 -31.10
CA ALA A 314 11.61 6.07 -30.63
C ALA A 314 11.45 6.24 -29.11
N SER A 315 10.26 5.92 -28.57
CA SER A 315 9.99 5.96 -27.13
C SER A 315 10.95 5.06 -26.34
N GLN A 316 11.14 3.81 -26.77
CA GLN A 316 12.05 2.88 -26.10
C GLN A 316 13.51 3.35 -26.17
N GLN A 317 13.95 3.88 -27.32
CA GLN A 317 15.30 4.43 -27.45
C GLN A 317 15.55 5.56 -26.45
N ILE A 318 14.64 6.54 -26.39
CA ILE A 318 14.76 7.70 -25.47
C ILE A 318 14.79 7.25 -24.01
N VAL A 319 13.88 6.34 -23.61
CA VAL A 319 13.83 5.82 -22.23
C VAL A 319 15.10 5.01 -21.92
N ASN A 320 15.64 4.25 -22.86
CA ASN A 320 16.90 3.52 -22.69
C ASN A 320 18.07 4.46 -22.46
N ASP A 321 18.17 5.53 -23.27
CA ASP A 321 19.26 6.51 -23.16
C ASP A 321 19.25 7.19 -21.79
N ILE A 322 18.06 7.41 -21.21
CA ILE A 322 17.89 7.97 -19.85
C ILE A 322 18.20 6.92 -18.76
N MET A 323 17.64 5.72 -18.85
CA MET A 323 17.77 4.69 -17.80
C MET A 323 19.18 4.08 -17.74
N LEU A 324 19.84 3.93 -18.89
CA LEU A 324 21.12 3.23 -19.04
C LEU A 324 22.32 4.20 -19.19
N ALA A 325 22.08 5.52 -19.08
CA ALA A 325 23.14 6.52 -19.00
C ALA A 325 24.12 6.17 -17.86
N ARG A 326 25.42 6.34 -18.16
CA ARG A 326 26.52 6.12 -17.20
C ARG A 326 26.73 7.31 -16.28
#